data_AF-A0A4R0YU78-F1
#
_entry.id   AF-A0A4R0YU78-F1
#
_cell.length_a   1.000
_cell.length_b   1.000
_cell.length_c   1.000
_cell.angle_alpha   90.00
_cell.angle_beta   90.00
_cell.angle_gamma   90.00
#
_symmetry.space_group_name_H-M   'P 1'
#
loop_
_entity.id
_entity.type
_entity.pdbx_description
1 polymer ?
#
loop_
_entity_poly.entity_id
_entity_poly.type
_entity_poly.pdbx_seq_one_letter_code
_entity_poly.pdbx_strand_id
1 'polypeptide(L)'
;MNMKDENETEFPGSIEDVLEDAARNLQKHPVTGHSIARMSDGGGELVPLQLEERRLIHREESVRRQSDAFREIRTRLLGIAGQQNFVTLVVSVSPRSGGSFVARNLAAAFAFDEAKTSLLIDCNLRYPSQHKALGVEPAAGGLIDFLEQPTLGIEPVLYRTGIARLRLIPAGKARENSGEYFSSFRMSTMLDSLRCRYPDRYLFLDGPAIKGSPDARILSDLADFVVVVAGYGRDTPAAIGQAVTNFDPEKMAGVVFNHMP
;
A
#
# COMPACT_ATOMS: atom_id res chain seq x y z
N MET A 1 -0.76 66.03 -9.95
CA MET A 1 -0.56 65.19 -11.15
C MET A 1 0.17 63.96 -10.65
N ASN A 2 -0.57 62.88 -10.37
CA ASN A 2 -0.09 61.62 -9.82
C ASN A 2 0.31 60.68 -10.97
N MET A 3 1.46 60.01 -10.84
CA MET A 3 1.79 58.71 -11.42
C MET A 3 2.63 57.98 -10.35
N LYS A 4 2.22 56.87 -9.70
CA LYS A 4 1.97 55.49 -10.19
C LYS A 4 3.21 54.93 -10.91
N ASP A 5 3.80 53.78 -10.58
CA ASP A 5 3.31 52.55 -9.94
C ASP A 5 4.43 51.83 -9.16
N GLU A 6 4.13 51.38 -7.94
CA GLU A 6 4.84 50.28 -7.27
C GLU A 6 4.05 49.00 -7.57
N ASN A 7 4.73 48.04 -8.19
CA ASN A 7 4.16 46.75 -8.58
C ASN A 7 4.45 45.74 -7.45
N GLU A 8 3.64 45.76 -6.39
CA GLU A 8 3.62 44.68 -5.40
C GLU A 8 3.03 43.42 -6.03
N THR A 9 3.87 42.42 -6.20
CA THR A 9 3.47 41.07 -6.61
C THR A 9 2.93 40.36 -5.37
N GLU A 10 1.60 40.27 -5.26
CA GLU A 10 0.92 39.41 -4.28
C GLU A 10 1.37 37.95 -4.47
N PHE A 11 2.10 37.42 -3.49
CA PHE A 11 2.39 36.00 -3.39
C PHE A 11 1.12 35.25 -2.93
N PRO A 12 0.71 34.17 -3.60
CA PRO A 12 -0.50 33.46 -3.22
C PRO A 12 -0.26 32.60 -1.97
N GLY A 13 -1.12 32.78 -0.96
CA GLY A 13 -1.50 31.83 0.10
C GLY A 13 -0.36 31.24 0.94
N SER A 14 -0.44 31.40 2.27
CA SER A 14 0.54 30.76 3.15
C SER A 14 0.53 29.24 2.96
N ILE A 15 1.70 28.59 3.13
CA ILE A 15 1.82 27.12 3.05
C ILE A 15 0.83 26.45 4.03
N GLU A 16 0.51 27.11 5.15
CA GLU A 16 -0.51 26.67 6.11
C GLU A 16 -1.90 26.60 5.49
N ASP A 17 -2.33 27.58 4.68
CA ASP A 17 -3.65 27.59 4.04
C ASP A 17 -3.80 26.41 3.06
N VAL A 18 -2.75 26.11 2.30
CA VAL A 18 -2.72 24.98 1.36
C VAL A 18 -2.77 23.63 2.08
N LEU A 19 -2.09 23.52 3.22
CA LEU A 19 -2.11 22.33 4.07
C LEU A 19 -3.47 22.14 4.76
N GLU A 20 -4.10 23.23 5.23
CA GLU A 20 -5.44 23.19 5.79
C GLU A 20 -6.49 22.76 4.75
N ASP A 21 -6.42 23.27 3.53
CA ASP A 21 -7.36 22.90 2.47
C ASP A 21 -7.19 21.43 2.02
N ALA A 22 -5.96 20.92 1.99
CA ALA A 22 -5.69 19.51 1.76
C ALA A 22 -6.27 18.63 2.88
N ALA A 23 -6.09 19.02 4.15
CA ALA A 23 -6.66 18.33 5.31
C ALA A 23 -8.20 18.36 5.32
N ARG A 24 -8.81 19.50 4.95
CA ARG A 24 -10.27 19.64 4.83
C ARG A 24 -10.84 18.75 3.71
N ASN A 25 -10.16 18.62 2.58
CA ASN A 25 -10.61 17.74 1.49
C ASN A 25 -10.55 16.26 1.87
N LEU A 26 -9.61 15.84 2.73
CA LEU A 26 -9.57 14.49 3.30
C LEU A 26 -10.75 14.20 4.24
N GLN A 27 -11.31 15.23 4.92
CA GLN A 27 -12.36 15.12 5.94
C GLN A 27 -13.80 15.27 5.42
N LYS A 28 -14.02 15.92 4.26
CA LYS A 28 -15.37 16.30 3.77
C LYS A 28 -16.32 15.15 3.36
N HIS A 29 -15.95 13.89 3.55
CA HIS A 29 -16.76 12.75 3.12
C HIS A 29 -17.22 11.89 4.30
N PRO A 30 -18.45 12.10 4.82
CA PRO A 30 -18.99 11.33 5.92
C PRO A 30 -19.26 9.88 5.49
N VAL A 31 -18.84 8.93 6.33
CA VAL A 31 -19.10 7.50 6.14
C VAL A 31 -20.42 7.14 6.81
N THR A 32 -21.45 6.94 6.00
CA THR A 32 -22.62 6.14 6.40
C THR A 32 -22.24 4.65 6.29
N GLY A 33 -22.80 3.79 7.15
CA GLY A 33 -22.52 2.34 7.27
C GLY A 33 -22.74 1.45 6.02
N HIS A 34 -22.76 2.05 4.82
CA HIS A 34 -22.95 1.44 3.50
C HIS A 34 -21.63 1.28 2.72
N SER A 35 -20.46 1.39 3.38
CA SER A 35 -19.17 1.47 2.69
C SER A 35 -18.71 0.17 2.03
N ILE A 36 -18.95 -0.99 2.68
CA ILE A 36 -18.64 -2.31 2.10
C ILE A 36 -19.52 -2.61 0.89
N ALA A 37 -20.82 -2.25 0.96
CA ALA A 37 -21.77 -2.44 -0.14
C ALA A 37 -21.32 -1.72 -1.43
N ARG A 38 -20.75 -0.50 -1.32
CA ARG A 38 -20.21 0.27 -2.46
C ARG A 38 -18.88 -0.28 -3.02
N MET A 39 -18.22 -1.21 -2.33
CA MET A 39 -17.03 -1.88 -2.86
C MET A 39 -17.36 -3.12 -3.69
N SER A 40 -18.65 -3.47 -3.83
CA SER A 40 -19.17 -4.53 -4.73
C SER A 40 -19.53 -4.02 -6.14
N ASP A 41 -19.27 -2.74 -6.45
CA ASP A 41 -19.78 -2.09 -7.66
C ASP A 41 -19.18 -2.65 -8.98
N GLY A 42 -19.92 -3.54 -9.64
CA GLY A 42 -20.24 -3.56 -11.10
C GLY A 42 -19.13 -3.66 -12.17
N GLY A 43 -17.86 -3.49 -11.82
CA GLY A 43 -16.73 -3.77 -12.72
C GLY A 43 -16.35 -5.23 -12.57
N GLY A 44 -16.65 -6.05 -13.58
CA GLY A 44 -16.57 -7.51 -13.53
C GLY A 44 -15.38 -8.03 -12.73
N GLU A 45 -15.68 -8.82 -11.70
CA GLU A 45 -14.66 -9.53 -10.93
C GLU A 45 -13.88 -10.47 -11.85
N LEU A 46 -12.58 -10.58 -11.59
CA LEU A 46 -11.72 -11.46 -12.38
C LEU A 46 -12.16 -12.91 -12.21
N VAL A 47 -12.30 -13.63 -13.32
CA VAL A 47 -12.56 -15.06 -13.27
C VAL A 47 -11.29 -15.80 -12.82
N PRO A 48 -11.41 -17.02 -12.27
CA PRO A 48 -10.28 -17.79 -11.72
C PRO A 48 -9.08 -17.89 -12.66
N LEU A 49 -9.30 -18.15 -13.95
CA LEU A 49 -8.22 -18.21 -14.95
C LEU A 49 -7.41 -16.90 -15.03
N GLN A 50 -8.09 -15.74 -14.98
CA GLN A 50 -7.43 -14.43 -14.99
C GLN A 50 -6.67 -14.15 -13.69
N LEU A 51 -7.14 -14.70 -12.56
CA LEU A 51 -6.43 -14.64 -11.29
C LEU A 51 -5.14 -15.48 -11.35
N GLU A 52 -5.21 -16.69 -11.91
CA GLU A 52 -4.03 -17.56 -12.10
C GLU A 52 -2.98 -16.91 -13.01
N GLU A 53 -3.39 -16.34 -14.15
CA GLU A 53 -2.51 -15.61 -15.08
C GLU A 53 -1.76 -14.47 -14.38
N ARG A 54 -2.43 -13.80 -13.44
CA ARG A 54 -1.88 -12.70 -12.63
C ARG A 54 -1.14 -13.18 -11.39
N ARG A 55 -1.05 -14.49 -11.16
CA ARG A 55 -0.47 -15.14 -9.97
C ARG A 55 -1.13 -14.64 -8.67
N LEU A 56 -2.46 -14.55 -8.69
CA LEU A 56 -3.29 -14.22 -7.53
C LEU A 56 -3.86 -15.51 -6.93
N ILE A 57 -3.95 -15.55 -5.61
CA ILE A 57 -4.70 -16.59 -4.90
C ILE A 57 -6.18 -16.49 -5.24
N HIS A 58 -6.87 -17.63 -5.26
CA HIS A 58 -8.32 -17.71 -5.40
C HIS A 58 -8.89 -18.89 -4.63
N ARG A 59 -10.23 -18.97 -4.55
CA ARG A 59 -10.95 -19.94 -3.72
C ARG A 59 -11.03 -21.36 -4.33
N GLU A 60 -10.48 -21.59 -5.52
CA GLU A 60 -10.53 -22.91 -6.16
C GLU A 60 -9.42 -23.84 -5.70
N GLU A 61 -9.60 -25.13 -5.99
CA GLU A 61 -8.71 -26.19 -5.50
C GLU A 61 -7.30 -26.14 -6.12
N SER A 62 -7.16 -25.62 -7.35
CA SER A 62 -5.89 -25.54 -8.09
C SER A 62 -4.79 -24.78 -7.34
N VAL A 63 -5.16 -23.80 -6.50
CA VAL A 63 -4.22 -22.97 -5.73
C VAL A 63 -4.47 -23.03 -4.22
N ARG A 64 -5.21 -24.05 -3.76
CA ARG A 64 -5.65 -24.15 -2.36
C ARG A 64 -4.50 -24.08 -1.35
N ARG A 65 -3.37 -24.73 -1.63
CA ARG A 65 -2.18 -24.70 -0.75
C ARG A 65 -1.64 -23.28 -0.56
N GLN A 66 -1.54 -22.51 -1.64
CA GLN A 66 -1.09 -21.12 -1.61
C GLN A 66 -2.11 -20.25 -0.88
N SER A 67 -3.40 -20.39 -1.21
CA SER A 67 -4.49 -19.67 -0.56
C SER A 67 -4.54 -19.93 0.95
N ASP A 68 -4.36 -21.17 1.39
CA ASP A 68 -4.32 -21.56 2.81
C ASP A 68 -3.10 -20.96 3.52
N ALA A 69 -1.93 -20.91 2.86
CA ALA A 69 -0.74 -20.25 3.42
C ALA A 69 -0.98 -18.74 3.66
N PHE A 70 -1.56 -18.03 2.69
CA PHE A 70 -1.90 -16.61 2.89
C PHE A 70 -3.02 -16.39 3.91
N ARG A 71 -3.98 -17.32 4.00
CA ARG A 71 -5.01 -17.33 5.04
C ARG A 71 -4.38 -17.52 6.42
N GLU A 72 -3.37 -18.36 6.56
CA GLU A 72 -2.62 -18.53 7.80
C GLU A 72 -1.90 -17.24 8.22
N ILE A 73 -1.20 -16.59 7.28
CA ILE A 73 -0.53 -15.30 7.54
C ILE A 73 -1.54 -14.26 8.02
N ARG A 74 -2.69 -14.15 7.34
CA ARG A 74 -3.80 -13.27 7.74
C ARG A 74 -4.29 -13.57 9.16
N THR A 75 -4.54 -14.84 9.48
CA THR A 75 -4.99 -15.25 10.82
C THR A 75 -3.98 -14.87 11.90
N ARG A 76 -2.68 -15.03 11.63
CA ARG A 76 -1.61 -14.61 12.55
C ARG A 76 -1.61 -13.10 12.76
N LEU A 77 -1.66 -12.31 11.68
CA LEU A 77 -1.71 -10.84 11.76
C LEU A 77 -2.93 -10.34 12.55
N LEU A 78 -4.12 -10.89 12.27
CA LEU A 78 -5.34 -10.57 13.03
C LEU A 78 -5.23 -11.00 14.50
N GLY A 79 -4.56 -12.13 14.78
CA GLY A 79 -4.31 -12.58 16.14
C GLY A 79 -3.41 -11.64 16.94
N ILE A 80 -2.41 -11.03 16.30
CA ILE A 80 -1.51 -10.05 16.93
C ILE A 80 -2.21 -8.70 17.12
N ALA A 81 -2.93 -8.22 16.09
CA ALA A 81 -3.55 -6.90 16.08
C ALA A 81 -4.88 -6.80 16.85
N GLY A 82 -5.54 -7.94 17.07
CA GLY A 82 -6.90 -7.97 17.59
C GLY A 82 -7.92 -7.38 16.60
N GLN A 83 -8.77 -6.49 17.09
CA GLN A 83 -9.86 -5.88 16.30
C GLN A 83 -9.51 -4.53 15.66
N GLN A 84 -8.27 -4.05 15.81
CA GLN A 84 -7.87 -2.76 15.26
C GLN A 84 -7.44 -2.87 13.79
N ASN A 85 -7.71 -1.84 13.01
CA ASN A 85 -7.09 -1.70 11.69
C ASN A 85 -5.61 -1.43 11.85
N PHE A 86 -4.82 -1.96 10.92
CA PHE A 86 -3.38 -1.81 10.94
C PHE A 86 -2.81 -1.64 9.53
N VAL A 87 -1.59 -1.11 9.50
CA VAL A 87 -0.75 -0.98 8.33
C VAL A 87 0.33 -2.07 8.39
N THR A 88 0.37 -2.93 7.38
CA THR A 88 1.43 -3.93 7.22
C THR A 88 2.37 -3.52 6.11
N LEU A 89 3.64 -3.35 6.45
CA LEU A 89 4.73 -3.25 5.49
C LEU A 89 5.18 -4.65 5.09
N VAL A 90 5.23 -4.93 3.79
CA VAL A 90 5.80 -6.15 3.24
C VAL A 90 7.06 -5.79 2.48
N VAL A 91 8.19 -6.37 2.89
CA VAL A 91 9.52 -6.09 2.32
C VAL A 91 10.26 -7.38 2.04
N SER A 92 11.05 -7.41 0.97
CA SER A 92 11.90 -8.58 0.68
C SER A 92 13.33 -8.39 1.15
N VAL A 93 13.99 -9.48 1.58
CA VAL A 93 15.43 -9.46 1.95
C VAL A 93 16.28 -9.00 0.76
N SER A 94 16.07 -9.63 -0.40
CA SER A 94 16.78 -9.31 -1.64
C SER A 94 15.80 -8.98 -2.77
N PRO A 95 16.21 -8.20 -3.79
CA PRO A 95 15.43 -8.04 -5.00
C PRO A 95 15.02 -9.40 -5.58
N ARG A 96 13.79 -9.48 -6.10
CA ARG A 96 13.21 -10.69 -6.70
C ARG A 96 13.02 -11.87 -5.72
N SER A 97 13.07 -11.67 -4.41
CA SER A 97 12.62 -12.68 -3.43
C SER A 97 11.09 -12.79 -3.33
N GLY A 98 10.36 -11.89 -3.99
CA GLY A 98 8.91 -11.96 -4.15
C GLY A 98 8.10 -11.12 -3.15
N GLY A 99 8.67 -10.06 -2.59
CA GLY A 99 7.99 -9.11 -1.70
C GLY A 99 6.64 -8.63 -2.27
N SER A 100 6.65 -8.07 -3.48
CA SER A 100 5.44 -7.60 -4.18
C SER A 100 4.40 -8.68 -4.45
N PHE A 101 4.84 -9.94 -4.69
CA PHE A 101 3.92 -11.07 -4.85
C PHE A 101 3.22 -11.40 -3.52
N VAL A 102 3.98 -11.44 -2.42
CA VAL A 102 3.44 -11.69 -1.08
C VAL A 102 2.53 -10.54 -0.65
N ALA A 103 2.93 -9.29 -0.87
CA ALA A 103 2.14 -8.11 -0.52
C ALA A 103 0.74 -8.13 -1.16
N ARG A 104 0.71 -8.39 -2.47
CA ARG A 104 -0.54 -8.44 -3.24
C ARG A 104 -1.46 -9.57 -2.81
N ASN A 105 -0.91 -10.77 -2.63
CA ASN A 105 -1.71 -11.95 -2.26
C ASN A 105 -2.15 -11.90 -0.80
N LEU A 106 -1.35 -11.30 0.08
CA LEU A 106 -1.76 -11.02 1.45
C LEU A 106 -2.94 -10.04 1.47
N ALA A 107 -2.86 -8.93 0.70
CA ALA A 107 -3.98 -8.00 0.56
C ALA A 107 -5.24 -8.70 0.01
N ALA A 108 -5.10 -9.54 -1.01
CA ALA A 108 -6.20 -10.34 -1.56
C ALA A 108 -6.81 -11.28 -0.51
N ALA A 109 -5.99 -11.91 0.34
CA ALA A 109 -6.47 -12.81 1.40
C ALA A 109 -7.36 -12.08 2.42
N PHE A 110 -7.03 -10.83 2.75
CA PHE A 110 -7.89 -9.97 3.57
C PHE A 110 -9.16 -9.56 2.81
N ALA A 111 -9.04 -9.21 1.52
CA ALA A 111 -10.18 -8.85 0.69
C ALA A 111 -11.19 -9.99 0.52
N PHE A 112 -10.75 -11.25 0.54
CA PHE A 112 -11.64 -12.42 0.44
C PHE A 112 -12.52 -12.65 1.66
N ASP A 113 -12.25 -11.99 2.79
CA ASP A 113 -13.21 -11.89 3.87
C ASP A 113 -14.28 -10.85 3.51
N GLU A 114 -15.55 -11.23 3.60
CA GLU A 114 -16.67 -10.36 3.20
C GLU A 114 -16.90 -9.21 4.16
N ALA A 115 -16.45 -9.35 5.42
CA ALA A 115 -16.52 -8.27 6.40
C ALA A 115 -15.37 -7.26 6.25
N LYS A 116 -14.32 -7.58 5.49
CA LYS A 116 -13.08 -6.80 5.48
C LYS A 116 -12.75 -6.25 4.10
N THR A 117 -12.06 -5.11 4.10
CA THR A 117 -11.57 -4.43 2.91
C THR A 117 -10.06 -4.27 3.01
N SER A 118 -9.40 -4.20 1.86
CA SER A 118 -7.95 -4.04 1.80
C SER A 118 -7.54 -2.97 0.79
N LEU A 119 -6.45 -2.27 1.12
CA LEU A 119 -5.81 -1.32 0.25
C LEU A 119 -4.34 -1.70 0.09
N LEU A 120 -3.94 -2.00 -1.13
CA LEU A 120 -2.55 -2.21 -1.50
C LEU A 120 -1.96 -0.89 -2.01
N ILE A 121 -0.82 -0.49 -1.47
CA ILE A 121 -0.09 0.73 -1.85
C ILE A 121 1.28 0.29 -2.37
N ASP A 122 1.59 0.61 -3.63
CA ASP A 122 2.89 0.29 -4.24
C ASP A 122 3.94 1.34 -3.83
N CYS A 123 4.73 1.00 -2.81
CA CYS A 123 5.81 1.83 -2.28
C CYS A 123 7.19 1.41 -2.85
N ASN A 124 7.24 0.51 -3.83
CA ASN A 124 8.49 0.15 -4.49
C ASN A 124 8.74 1.06 -5.70
N LEU A 125 9.03 2.33 -5.42
CA LEU A 125 9.12 3.40 -6.43
C LEU A 125 10.25 3.17 -7.45
N ARG A 126 11.27 2.38 -7.09
CA ARG A 126 12.37 2.01 -7.99
C ARG A 126 11.97 0.97 -9.02
N TYR A 127 11.13 0.01 -8.61
CA TYR A 127 10.70 -1.10 -9.45
C TYR A 127 9.19 -1.37 -9.30
N PRO A 128 8.33 -0.38 -9.65
CA PRO A 128 6.90 -0.48 -9.42
C PRO A 128 6.31 -1.59 -10.29
N SER A 129 5.48 -2.44 -9.69
CA SER A 129 5.04 -3.68 -10.34
C SER A 129 3.57 -4.03 -10.12
N GLN A 130 2.91 -3.41 -9.14
CA GLN A 130 1.57 -3.81 -8.74
C GLN A 130 0.51 -3.51 -9.82
N HIS A 131 0.61 -2.34 -10.46
CA HIS A 131 -0.32 -1.94 -11.52
C HIS A 131 -0.28 -2.93 -12.70
N LYS A 132 0.91 -3.35 -13.15
CA LYS A 132 1.07 -4.36 -14.21
C LYS A 132 0.52 -5.71 -13.77
N ALA A 133 0.87 -6.14 -12.57
CA ALA A 133 0.42 -7.41 -12.03
C ALA A 133 -1.10 -7.51 -11.86
N LEU A 134 -1.75 -6.39 -11.55
CA LEU A 134 -3.20 -6.29 -11.35
C LEU A 134 -3.94 -5.80 -12.59
N GLY A 135 -3.26 -5.63 -13.73
CA GLY A 135 -3.87 -5.14 -14.97
C GLY A 135 -4.58 -3.79 -14.80
N VAL A 136 -4.01 -2.91 -13.98
CA VAL A 136 -4.52 -1.56 -13.72
C VAL A 136 -3.73 -0.55 -14.53
N GLU A 137 -4.42 0.27 -15.31
CA GLU A 137 -3.83 1.41 -16.01
C GLU A 137 -3.97 2.68 -15.15
N PRO A 138 -2.87 3.26 -14.65
CA PRO A 138 -2.90 4.38 -13.71
C PRO A 138 -3.07 5.74 -14.42
N ALA A 139 -4.16 5.91 -15.18
CA ALA A 139 -4.38 7.08 -16.03
C ALA A 139 -4.41 8.43 -15.27
N ALA A 140 -4.85 8.43 -14.01
CA ALA A 140 -4.92 9.61 -13.15
C ALA A 140 -3.68 9.78 -12.24
N GLY A 141 -2.62 8.99 -12.43
CA GLY A 141 -1.42 8.98 -11.60
C GLY A 141 -1.48 7.98 -10.43
N GLY A 142 -0.53 8.10 -9.51
CA GLY A 142 -0.40 7.22 -8.34
C GLY A 142 0.07 7.94 -7.08
N LEU A 143 0.71 7.18 -6.18
CA LEU A 143 1.17 7.62 -4.87
C LEU A 143 2.03 8.89 -4.97
N ILE A 144 3.04 8.89 -5.85
CA ILE A 144 3.95 10.03 -5.99
C ILE A 144 3.22 11.26 -6.51
N ASP A 145 2.36 11.10 -7.52
CA ASP A 145 1.58 12.21 -8.06
C ASP A 145 0.66 12.83 -6.99
N PHE A 146 0.09 12.00 -6.10
CA PHE A 146 -0.70 12.46 -4.95
C PHE A 146 0.14 13.17 -3.88
N LEU A 147 1.34 12.66 -3.57
CA LEU A 147 2.21 13.25 -2.55
C LEU A 147 2.81 14.59 -3.04
N GLU A 148 3.04 14.75 -4.34
CA GLU A 148 3.54 15.99 -4.96
C GLU A 148 2.49 17.08 -5.11
N GLN A 149 1.21 16.73 -5.30
CA GLN A 149 0.15 17.70 -5.63
C GLN A 149 -0.81 17.88 -4.45
N PRO A 150 -0.68 18.95 -3.64
CA PRO A 150 -1.49 19.13 -2.44
C PRO A 150 -3.00 19.16 -2.70
N THR A 151 -3.39 19.68 -3.87
CA THR A 151 -4.78 19.85 -4.33
C THR A 151 -5.40 18.56 -4.84
N LEU A 152 -4.61 17.53 -5.15
CA LEU A 152 -5.12 16.25 -5.63
C LEU A 152 -5.73 15.46 -4.46
N GLY A 153 -7.01 15.11 -4.58
CA GLY A 153 -7.66 14.18 -3.66
C GLY A 153 -7.11 12.75 -3.79
N ILE A 154 -7.46 11.87 -2.85
CA ILE A 154 -7.00 10.47 -2.88
C ILE A 154 -7.87 9.59 -3.81
N GLU A 155 -9.12 9.97 -4.01
CA GLU A 155 -10.11 9.24 -4.79
C GLU A 155 -9.67 8.97 -6.25
N PRO A 156 -9.05 9.92 -6.99
CA PRO A 156 -8.58 9.68 -8.36
C PRO A 156 -7.46 8.64 -8.47
N VAL A 157 -6.64 8.48 -7.42
CA VAL A 157 -5.50 7.54 -7.40
C VAL A 157 -5.85 6.19 -6.78
N LEU A 158 -7.14 5.96 -6.46
CA LEU A 158 -7.66 4.71 -5.89
C LEU A 158 -8.30 3.83 -6.97
N TYR A 159 -7.54 2.85 -7.45
CA TYR A 159 -7.95 1.99 -8.55
C TYR A 159 -8.60 0.68 -8.10
N ARG A 160 -9.52 0.16 -8.92
CA ARG A 160 -10.06 -1.20 -8.77
C ARG A 160 -9.05 -2.20 -9.30
N THR A 161 -8.96 -3.36 -8.64
CA THR A 161 -7.99 -4.41 -9.00
C THR A 161 -8.63 -5.59 -9.74
N GLY A 162 -9.95 -5.59 -9.86
CA GLY A 162 -10.73 -6.76 -10.31
C GLY A 162 -10.96 -7.81 -9.23
N ILE A 163 -10.44 -7.61 -8.01
CA ILE A 163 -10.78 -8.37 -6.81
C ILE A 163 -11.75 -7.54 -5.96
N ALA A 164 -12.87 -8.14 -5.56
CA ALA A 164 -13.83 -7.51 -4.66
C ALA A 164 -13.15 -7.02 -3.38
N ARG A 165 -13.47 -5.79 -2.94
CA ARG A 165 -12.95 -5.17 -1.71
C ARG A 165 -11.42 -4.97 -1.65
N LEU A 166 -10.69 -5.19 -2.75
CA LEU A 166 -9.27 -4.84 -2.89
C LEU A 166 -9.09 -3.64 -3.81
N ARG A 167 -8.49 -2.57 -3.27
CA ARG A 167 -8.10 -1.39 -4.04
C ARG A 167 -6.57 -1.31 -4.15
N LEU A 168 -6.11 -0.61 -5.18
CA LEU A 168 -4.69 -0.34 -5.42
C LEU A 168 -4.45 1.17 -5.50
N ILE A 169 -3.41 1.64 -4.81
CA ILE A 169 -2.72 2.89 -5.12
C ILE A 169 -1.38 2.50 -5.76
N PRO A 170 -1.22 2.71 -7.07
CA PRO A 170 0.02 2.41 -7.78
C PRO A 170 1.09 3.45 -7.41
N ALA A 171 2.37 3.16 -7.67
CA ALA A 171 3.47 4.06 -7.33
C ALA A 171 3.36 5.45 -8.00
N GLY A 172 2.83 5.50 -9.22
CA GLY A 172 2.79 6.71 -10.03
C GLY A 172 4.06 6.86 -10.88
N LYS A 173 4.32 8.08 -11.36
CA LYS A 173 5.49 8.35 -12.21
C LYS A 173 6.78 8.36 -11.38
N ALA A 174 7.83 7.70 -11.89
CA ALA A 174 9.13 7.67 -11.23
C ALA A 174 9.73 9.08 -11.06
N ARG A 175 10.44 9.29 -9.94
CA ARG A 175 11.19 10.51 -9.60
C ARG A 175 12.57 10.15 -9.05
N GLU A 176 13.54 11.03 -9.20
CA GLU A 176 14.92 10.79 -8.72
C GLU A 176 15.01 10.76 -7.18
N ASN A 177 14.25 11.61 -6.47
CA ASN A 177 14.27 11.72 -5.00
C ASN A 177 13.08 11.02 -4.32
N SER A 178 12.70 9.85 -4.83
CA SER A 178 11.49 9.12 -4.45
C SER A 178 11.38 8.75 -2.95
N GLY A 179 12.50 8.59 -2.23
CA GLY A 179 12.51 8.16 -0.83
C GLY A 179 12.03 9.24 0.16
N GLU A 180 12.19 10.53 -0.16
CA GLU A 180 11.81 11.65 0.72
C GLU A 180 10.30 11.78 0.88
N TYR A 181 9.52 11.30 -0.08
CA TYR A 181 8.06 11.32 0.01
C TYR A 181 7.54 10.44 1.14
N PHE A 182 8.26 9.39 1.52
CA PHE A 182 7.84 8.50 2.61
C PHE A 182 7.96 9.14 4.00
N SER A 183 8.91 10.05 4.20
CA SER A 183 9.03 10.81 5.46
C SER A 183 8.15 12.06 5.49
N SER A 184 7.39 12.34 4.41
CA SER A 184 6.55 13.53 4.33
C SER A 184 5.34 13.45 5.27
N PHE A 185 4.94 14.60 5.83
CA PHE A 185 3.73 14.72 6.63
C PHE A 185 2.46 14.31 5.87
N ARG A 186 2.46 14.49 4.53
CA ARG A 186 1.34 14.11 3.68
C ARG A 186 1.18 12.60 3.59
N MET A 187 2.28 11.84 3.60
CA MET A 187 2.25 10.37 3.61
C MET A 187 1.67 9.82 4.92
N SER A 188 2.14 10.31 6.07
CA SER A 188 1.60 9.88 7.37
C SER A 188 0.12 10.23 7.51
N THR A 189 -0.26 11.47 7.18
CA THR A 189 -1.66 11.93 7.22
C THR A 189 -2.56 11.12 6.29
N MET A 190 -2.07 10.74 5.11
CA MET A 190 -2.80 9.89 4.17
C MET A 190 -3.09 8.51 4.78
N LEU A 191 -2.08 7.84 5.35
CA LEU A 191 -2.25 6.52 5.96
C LEU A 191 -3.21 6.59 7.15
N ASP A 192 -3.07 7.62 7.99
CA ASP A 192 -3.95 7.87 9.14
C ASP A 192 -5.40 8.10 8.70
N SER A 193 -5.62 8.93 7.68
CA SER A 193 -6.94 9.17 7.13
C SER A 193 -7.55 7.88 6.57
N LEU A 194 -6.78 7.09 5.82
CA LEU A 194 -7.27 5.86 5.19
C LEU A 194 -7.60 4.76 6.19
N ARG A 195 -6.83 4.63 7.28
CA ARG A 195 -7.12 3.63 8.34
C ARG A 195 -8.29 4.04 9.24
N CYS A 196 -8.46 5.33 9.52
CA CYS A 196 -9.52 5.84 10.40
C CYS A 196 -10.86 5.99 9.68
N ARG A 197 -10.85 6.31 8.38
CA ARG A 197 -12.08 6.56 7.61
C ARG A 197 -12.91 5.29 7.38
N TYR A 198 -12.31 4.10 7.42
CA TYR A 198 -13.00 2.85 7.16
C TYR A 198 -12.80 1.87 8.32
N PRO A 199 -13.84 1.48 9.06
CA PRO A 199 -13.69 0.65 10.26
C PRO A 199 -13.12 -0.75 9.98
N ASP A 200 -13.24 -1.24 8.74
CA ASP A 200 -12.80 -2.59 8.34
C ASP A 200 -11.80 -2.54 7.18
N ARG A 201 -10.83 -1.62 7.20
CA ARG A 201 -9.81 -1.50 6.15
C ARG A 201 -8.41 -1.77 6.66
N TYR A 202 -7.77 -2.76 6.06
CA TYR A 202 -6.36 -3.07 6.27
C TYR A 202 -5.51 -2.49 5.15
N LEU A 203 -4.35 -1.95 5.50
CA LEU A 203 -3.42 -1.32 4.57
C LEU A 203 -2.18 -2.19 4.39
N PHE A 204 -1.76 -2.38 3.15
CA PHE A 204 -0.57 -3.15 2.79
C PHE A 204 0.36 -2.27 1.98
N LEU A 205 1.55 -2.00 2.51
CA LEU A 205 2.61 -1.28 1.82
C LEU A 205 3.53 -2.29 1.15
N ASP A 206 3.59 -2.28 -0.19
CA ASP A 206 4.59 -3.04 -0.93
C ASP A 206 5.91 -2.26 -0.95
N GLY A 207 6.82 -2.61 -0.05
CA GLY A 207 8.09 -1.94 0.12
C GLY A 207 9.19 -2.47 -0.81
N PRO A 208 10.26 -1.68 -1.03
CA PRO A 208 11.43 -2.14 -1.77
C PRO A 208 12.21 -3.20 -0.98
N ALA A 209 13.18 -3.83 -1.64
CA ALA A 209 14.07 -4.76 -0.97
C ALA A 209 14.94 -4.05 0.08
N ILE A 210 15.17 -4.72 1.20
CA ILE A 210 15.98 -4.22 2.32
C ILE A 210 17.42 -4.00 1.87
N LYS A 211 17.96 -4.93 1.06
CA LYS A 211 19.25 -4.74 0.41
C LYS A 211 19.15 -3.68 -0.68
N GLY A 212 19.89 -2.58 -0.50
CA GLY A 212 20.09 -1.56 -1.52
C GLY A 212 19.13 -0.38 -1.49
N SER A 213 18.23 -0.31 -0.50
CA SER A 213 17.41 0.90 -0.27
C SER A 213 17.15 1.17 1.21
N PRO A 214 17.34 2.42 1.69
CA PRO A 214 16.95 2.83 3.05
C PRO A 214 15.42 2.96 3.21
N ASP A 215 14.68 3.09 2.11
CA ASP A 215 13.24 3.35 2.10
C ASP A 215 12.43 2.33 2.90
N ALA A 216 12.87 1.06 2.93
CA ALA A 216 12.21 0.02 3.71
C ALA A 216 12.18 0.35 5.21
N ARG A 217 13.24 0.99 5.74
CA ARG A 217 13.29 1.42 7.14
C ARG A 217 12.33 2.58 7.40
N ILE A 218 12.32 3.57 6.53
CA ILE A 218 11.43 4.74 6.64
C ILE A 218 9.96 4.30 6.62
N LEU A 219 9.59 3.41 5.69
CA LEU A 219 8.25 2.84 5.62
C LEU A 219 7.87 2.03 6.86
N SER A 220 8.85 1.43 7.56
CA SER A 220 8.58 0.66 8.78
C SER A 220 8.13 1.54 9.95
N ASP A 221 8.48 2.82 9.94
CA ASP A 221 8.03 3.77 10.95
C ASP A 221 6.54 4.10 10.78
N LEU A 222 6.04 4.03 9.54
CA LEU A 222 4.63 4.23 9.17
C LEU A 222 3.75 2.98 9.32
N ALA A 223 4.37 1.82 9.53
CA ALA A 223 3.66 0.55 9.64
C ALA A 223 3.53 0.10 11.10
N ASP A 224 2.45 -0.61 11.40
CA ASP A 224 2.26 -1.29 12.69
C ASP A 224 2.95 -2.65 12.68
N PHE A 225 2.94 -3.32 11.51
CA PHE A 225 3.57 -4.63 11.32
C PHE A 225 4.51 -4.66 10.13
N VAL A 226 5.60 -5.41 10.26
CA VAL A 226 6.56 -5.70 9.20
C VAL A 226 6.57 -7.20 8.92
N VAL A 227 6.37 -7.55 7.65
CA VAL A 227 6.51 -8.91 7.12
C VAL A 227 7.72 -8.94 6.20
N VAL A 228 8.72 -9.74 6.55
CA VAL A 228 9.95 -9.91 5.76
C VAL A 228 9.82 -11.13 4.86
N VAL A 229 10.06 -10.97 3.57
CA VAL A 229 9.97 -12.02 2.56
C VAL A 229 11.36 -12.49 2.16
N ALA A 230 11.64 -13.76 2.40
CA ALA A 230 12.89 -14.42 2.03
C ALA A 230 12.67 -15.39 0.86
N GLY A 231 13.53 -15.34 -0.14
CA GLY A 231 13.49 -16.26 -1.26
C GLY A 231 14.17 -17.58 -0.89
N TYR A 232 13.44 -18.68 -0.95
CA TYR A 232 13.97 -20.02 -0.74
C TYR A 232 15.10 -20.31 -1.73
N GLY A 233 16.22 -20.85 -1.22
CA GLY A 233 17.43 -21.11 -2.01
C GLY A 233 18.16 -19.85 -2.51
N ARG A 234 17.71 -18.65 -2.14
CA ARG A 234 18.31 -17.37 -2.56
C ARG A 234 18.86 -16.57 -1.39
N ASP A 235 18.05 -16.39 -0.35
CA ASP A 235 18.43 -15.61 0.82
C ASP A 235 19.06 -16.53 1.87
N THR A 236 20.29 -16.22 2.29
CA THR A 236 21.00 -16.99 3.31
C THR A 236 20.44 -16.70 4.70
N PRO A 237 20.53 -17.64 5.67
CA PRO A 237 20.12 -17.40 7.05
C PRO A 237 20.75 -16.13 7.66
N ALA A 238 22.03 -15.86 7.36
CA ALA A 238 22.71 -14.65 7.80
C ALA A 238 22.09 -13.37 7.18
N ALA A 239 21.74 -13.40 5.90
CA ALA A 239 21.09 -12.26 5.25
C ALA A 239 19.68 -12.01 5.79
N ILE A 240 18.94 -13.07 6.13
CA ILE A 240 17.62 -12.96 6.76
C ILE A 240 17.77 -12.37 8.17
N GLY A 241 18.72 -12.87 8.97
CA GLY A 241 19.01 -12.32 10.30
C GLY A 241 19.33 -10.82 10.25
N GLN A 242 20.23 -10.42 9.36
CA GLN A 242 20.59 -9.01 9.17
C GLN A 242 19.40 -8.16 8.70
N ALA A 243 18.55 -8.70 7.84
CA ALA A 243 17.35 -8.02 7.37
C ALA A 243 16.35 -7.77 8.51
N VAL A 244 16.15 -8.75 9.39
CA VAL A 244 15.25 -8.63 10.54
C VAL A 244 15.77 -7.61 11.55
N THR A 245 17.09 -7.55 11.78
CA THR A 245 17.69 -6.57 12.72
C THR A 245 17.53 -5.11 12.28
N ASN A 246 17.15 -4.85 11.04
CA ASN A 246 16.89 -3.50 10.57
C ASN A 246 15.54 -2.94 11.07
N PHE A 247 14.67 -3.78 11.64
CA PHE A 247 13.33 -3.38 12.07
C PHE A 247 13.17 -3.47 13.58
N ASP A 248 12.17 -2.75 14.08
CA ASP A 248 11.77 -2.85 15.48
C ASP A 248 11.22 -4.26 15.77
N PRO A 249 11.75 -5.00 16.75
CA PRO A 249 11.25 -6.31 17.14
C PRO A 249 9.75 -6.31 17.48
N GLU A 250 9.20 -5.22 18.04
CA GLU A 250 7.78 -5.14 18.42
C GLU A 250 6.86 -5.08 17.19
N LYS A 251 7.36 -4.53 16.08
CA LYS A 251 6.62 -4.46 14.81
C LYS A 251 6.80 -5.70 13.96
N MET A 252 7.74 -6.59 14.29
CA MET A 252 8.10 -7.73 13.45
C MET A 252 7.04 -8.83 13.52
N ALA A 253 6.19 -8.96 12.50
CA ALA A 253 5.14 -9.98 12.47
C ALA A 253 5.65 -11.38 12.09
N GLY A 254 6.70 -11.45 11.26
CA GLY A 254 7.38 -12.70 10.93
C GLY A 254 8.06 -12.71 9.56
N VAL A 255 8.69 -13.84 9.26
CA VAL A 255 9.38 -14.08 7.98
C VAL A 255 8.56 -15.06 7.13
N VAL A 256 8.31 -14.68 5.87
CA VAL A 256 7.65 -15.51 4.87
C VAL A 256 8.70 -16.06 3.91
N PHE A 257 8.80 -17.39 3.82
CA PHE A 257 9.62 -18.05 2.82
C PHE A 257 8.84 -18.23 1.53
N ASN A 258 9.30 -17.61 0.46
CA ASN A 258 8.68 -17.69 -0.86
C ASN A 258 9.53 -18.54 -1.82
N HIS A 259 8.91 -19.10 -2.86
CA HIS A 259 9.53 -20.07 -3.79
C HIS A 259 9.96 -21.40 -3.14
N MET A 260 9.25 -21.85 -2.10
CA MET A 260 9.45 -23.19 -1.57
C MET A 260 9.10 -24.26 -2.64
N PRO A 261 9.88 -25.34 -2.74
CA PRO A 261 9.68 -26.41 -3.72
C PRO A 261 8.39 -27.21 -3.50
#